data_AF-A0A7Y4MH01-F1
#
_entry.id   AF-A0A7Y4MH01-F1
#
_cell.length_a   1.000
_cell.length_b   1.000
_cell.length_c   1.000
_cell.angle_alpha   90.00
_cell.angle_beta   90.00
_cell.angle_gamma   90.00
#
_symmetry.space_group_name_H-M   'P 1'
#
loop_
_entity.id
_entity.type
_entity.pdbx_description
1 polymer ?
#
loop_
_entity_poly.entity_id
_entity_poly.type
_entity_poly.pdbx_seq_one_letter_code
_entity_poly.pdbx_strand_id
1 'polypeptide(L)'
;MIRRIGSWDADLVRRIVVTLAVVGAALGTAQVAGAFGGPDLREAALGTFDPAATLVSPATPAAYAWLLIGVGLIGYTIHQWLPAHHRSPRHRGLGWTVVVAALLTLGWAVAVQRGMPTMSLVLIFLLLAALLASLRWLNHYPAQTRSEGLLVDVPLGLFLGWTGVTATVHTAAVLTTQGVDWLELGAQRWALIGVVLLTLAAMAVCMTDRGRIAVALAVLWGLILIVPGRLIGDPQSIPVAFAAGLGAFLLIISAGSRRHRVDHAYRRALRARQMATVAPIDFFDDEEPATARQ
;
A
#
# COMPACT_ATOMS: atom_id res chain seq x y z
N MET A 1 7.78 45.35 -26.37
CA MET A 1 6.81 44.27 -26.10
C MET A 1 7.57 42.94 -26.13
N ILE A 2 8.15 42.54 -25.01
CA ILE A 2 8.97 41.31 -24.92
C ILE A 2 8.01 40.12 -24.77
N ARG A 3 7.83 39.35 -25.85
CA ARG A 3 7.19 38.03 -25.80
C ARG A 3 7.98 37.17 -24.81
N ARG A 4 7.41 36.83 -23.66
CA ARG A 4 7.97 35.81 -22.77
C ARG A 4 8.06 34.50 -23.55
N ILE A 5 9.28 34.09 -23.86
CA ILE A 5 9.59 32.78 -24.43
C ILE A 5 9.19 31.71 -23.39
N GLY A 6 8.42 30.73 -23.85
CA GLY A 6 7.77 29.63 -23.14
C GLY A 6 8.12 29.42 -21.66
N SER A 7 7.24 29.86 -20.76
CA SER A 7 7.20 29.28 -19.42
C SER A 7 6.68 27.85 -19.57
N TRP A 8 7.57 26.87 -19.47
CA TRP A 8 7.21 25.47 -19.41
C TRP A 8 6.11 25.27 -18.36
N ASP A 9 5.00 24.64 -18.76
CA ASP A 9 3.96 24.27 -17.82
C ASP A 9 4.52 23.14 -16.94
N ALA A 10 4.95 23.49 -15.73
CA ALA A 10 5.50 22.53 -14.76
C ALA A 10 4.53 21.36 -14.49
N ASP A 11 3.21 21.59 -14.63
CA ASP A 11 2.22 20.53 -14.51
C ASP A 11 2.23 19.58 -15.71
N LEU A 12 2.52 20.07 -16.91
CA LEU A 12 2.71 19.24 -18.10
C LEU A 12 3.98 18.39 -17.98
N VAL A 13 5.11 19.01 -17.59
CA VAL A 13 6.38 18.30 -17.38
C VAL A 13 6.21 17.18 -16.36
N ARG A 14 5.60 17.47 -15.20
CA ARG A 14 5.32 16.45 -14.18
C ARG A 14 4.51 15.29 -14.76
N ARG A 15 3.40 15.56 -15.45
CA ARG A 15 2.53 14.51 -16.00
C ARG A 15 3.28 13.59 -16.98
N ILE A 16 4.09 14.17 -17.87
CA ILE A 16 4.93 13.43 -18.81
C ILE A 16 5.95 12.57 -18.05
N VAL A 17 6.70 13.15 -17.12
CA VAL A 17 7.74 12.44 -16.35
C VAL A 17 7.13 11.31 -15.53
N VAL A 18 5.99 11.53 -14.87
CA VAL A 18 5.27 10.49 -14.12
C VAL A 18 4.84 9.35 -15.03
N THR A 19 4.24 9.66 -16.19
CA THR A 19 3.81 8.62 -17.14
C THR A 19 5.00 7.81 -17.66
N LEU A 20 6.07 8.49 -18.08
CA LEU A 20 7.28 7.81 -18.57
C LEU A 20 7.95 6.96 -17.49
N ALA A 21 8.04 7.47 -16.26
CA ALA A 21 8.64 6.75 -15.14
C ALA A 21 7.82 5.51 -14.77
N VAL A 22 6.49 5.63 -14.66
CA VAL A 22 5.61 4.50 -14.31
C VAL A 22 5.63 3.44 -15.40
N VAL A 23 5.45 3.82 -16.66
CA VAL A 23 5.43 2.87 -17.78
C VAL A 23 6.81 2.24 -17.98
N GLY A 24 7.87 3.04 -17.97
CA GLY A 24 9.25 2.57 -18.11
C GLY A 24 9.67 1.64 -16.98
N ALA A 25 9.35 1.98 -15.72
CA ALA A 25 9.64 1.12 -14.58
C ALA A 25 8.81 -0.18 -14.61
N ALA A 26 7.54 -0.13 -15.00
CA ALA A 26 6.70 -1.31 -15.11
C ALA A 26 7.26 -2.28 -16.17
N LEU A 27 7.57 -1.78 -17.37
CA LEU A 27 8.14 -2.58 -18.46
C LEU A 27 9.54 -3.09 -18.11
N GLY A 28 10.39 -2.23 -17.54
CA GLY A 28 11.75 -2.59 -17.13
C GLY A 28 11.75 -3.65 -16.02
N THR A 29 10.87 -3.53 -15.03
CA THR A 29 10.74 -4.52 -13.96
C THR A 29 10.18 -5.83 -14.50
N ALA A 30 9.23 -5.79 -15.43
CA ALA A 30 8.72 -6.98 -16.10
C ALA A 30 9.82 -7.70 -16.91
N GLN A 31 10.67 -6.96 -17.62
CA GLN A 31 11.84 -7.52 -18.31
C GLN A 31 12.82 -8.18 -17.33
N VAL A 32 13.13 -7.51 -16.23
CA VAL A 32 14.04 -8.02 -15.18
C VAL A 32 13.44 -9.24 -14.47
N ALA A 33 12.12 -9.33 -14.40
CA ALA A 33 11.40 -10.48 -13.86
C ALA A 33 11.20 -11.63 -14.88
N GLY A 34 11.78 -11.54 -16.07
CA GLY A 34 11.71 -12.61 -17.09
C GLY A 34 10.39 -12.66 -17.87
N ALA A 35 9.50 -11.67 -17.73
CA ALA A 35 8.18 -11.69 -18.36
C ALA A 35 8.20 -11.69 -19.91
N PHE A 36 9.31 -11.25 -20.52
CA PHE A 36 9.51 -11.21 -21.97
C PHE A 36 10.55 -12.23 -22.47
N GLY A 37 10.86 -13.24 -21.65
CA GLY A 37 11.96 -14.18 -21.89
C GLY A 37 13.28 -13.68 -21.30
N GLY A 38 13.96 -14.55 -20.56
CA GLY A 38 15.16 -14.24 -19.77
C GLY A 38 15.11 -14.90 -18.39
N PRO A 39 16.19 -14.83 -17.59
CA PRO A 39 16.23 -15.41 -16.25
C PRO A 39 15.18 -14.77 -15.34
N ASP A 40 14.39 -15.60 -14.65
CA ASP A 40 13.35 -15.17 -13.70
C ASP A 40 14.00 -14.52 -12.47
N LEU A 41 13.38 -13.48 -11.91
CA LEU A 41 13.80 -12.89 -10.64
C LEU A 41 13.84 -13.92 -9.50
N ARG A 42 13.00 -14.96 -9.57
CA ARG A 42 13.00 -16.08 -8.62
C ARG A 42 14.24 -16.95 -8.72
N GLU A 43 14.85 -17.02 -9.89
CA GLU A 43 16.12 -17.73 -10.14
C GLU A 43 17.33 -16.83 -9.83
N ALA A 44 17.10 -15.57 -9.45
CA ALA A 44 18.19 -14.66 -9.11
C ALA A 44 18.93 -15.12 -7.84
N ALA A 45 20.22 -14.79 -7.77
CA ALA A 45 21.13 -15.23 -6.71
C ALA A 45 20.69 -14.90 -5.27
N LEU A 46 19.79 -13.94 -5.09
CA LEU A 46 19.27 -13.55 -3.77
C LEU A 46 18.01 -14.34 -3.34
N GLY A 47 17.51 -15.29 -4.14
CA GLY A 47 16.37 -16.17 -3.77
C GLY A 47 15.08 -15.42 -3.42
N THR A 48 14.92 -14.20 -3.94
CA THR A 48 13.81 -13.33 -3.53
C THR A 48 12.52 -13.80 -4.17
N PHE A 49 11.52 -14.12 -3.35
CA PHE A 49 10.27 -14.76 -3.76
C PHE A 49 10.40 -16.20 -4.29
N ASP A 50 11.57 -16.84 -4.13
CA ASP A 50 11.63 -18.29 -4.18
C ASP A 50 10.92 -18.83 -2.92
N PRO A 51 9.83 -19.62 -3.08
CA PRO A 51 9.14 -20.23 -1.95
C PRO A 51 10.06 -21.08 -1.07
N ALA A 52 11.11 -21.69 -1.64
CA ALA A 52 12.04 -22.53 -0.90
C ALA A 52 13.15 -21.74 -0.17
N ALA A 53 13.38 -20.48 -0.54
CA ALA A 53 14.54 -19.73 -0.02
C ALA A 53 14.46 -19.40 1.46
N THR A 54 13.26 -19.11 2.01
CA THR A 54 13.12 -18.68 3.40
C THR A 54 11.80 -19.09 4.03
N LEU A 55 11.77 -19.10 5.36
CA LEU A 55 10.56 -19.37 6.15
C LEU A 55 9.47 -18.29 6.03
N VAL A 56 9.80 -17.08 5.56
CA VAL A 56 8.81 -16.03 5.31
C VAL A 56 8.45 -15.89 3.84
N SER A 57 9.08 -16.66 2.95
CA SER A 57 8.78 -16.64 1.52
C SER A 57 7.34 -17.12 1.29
N PRO A 58 6.49 -16.28 0.67
CA PRO A 58 5.14 -16.67 0.32
C PRO A 58 5.14 -17.60 -0.89
N ALA A 59 4.03 -18.30 -1.11
CA ALA A 59 3.84 -19.12 -2.29
C ALA A 59 3.92 -18.30 -3.60
N THR A 60 4.28 -18.98 -4.70
CA THR A 60 4.42 -18.45 -6.05
C THR A 60 3.37 -17.40 -6.48
N PRO A 61 2.06 -17.56 -6.23
CA PRO A 61 1.06 -16.57 -6.63
C PRO A 61 1.24 -15.19 -5.99
N ALA A 62 2.04 -15.06 -4.94
CA ALA A 62 2.20 -13.81 -4.20
C ALA A 62 2.75 -12.68 -5.08
N ALA A 63 3.66 -13.02 -6.01
CA ALA A 63 4.26 -12.06 -6.93
C ALA A 63 3.23 -11.35 -7.84
N TYR A 64 2.03 -11.91 -8.05
CA TYR A 64 0.98 -11.27 -8.86
C TYR A 64 0.44 -9.96 -8.28
N ALA A 65 0.71 -9.65 -7.00
CA ALA A 65 0.42 -8.34 -6.43
C ALA A 65 1.12 -7.20 -7.20
N TRP A 66 2.32 -7.43 -7.75
CA TRP A 66 3.01 -6.45 -8.59
C TRP A 66 2.23 -6.08 -9.85
N LEU A 67 1.52 -7.04 -10.47
CA LEU A 67 0.69 -6.79 -11.64
C LEU A 67 -0.51 -5.90 -11.28
N LEU A 68 -1.18 -6.20 -10.17
CA LEU A 68 -2.31 -5.39 -9.68
C LEU A 68 -1.88 -3.96 -9.37
N ILE A 69 -0.71 -3.79 -8.75
CA ILE A 69 -0.12 -2.47 -8.49
C ILE A 69 0.23 -1.76 -9.79
N GLY A 70 0.87 -2.45 -10.75
CA GLY A 70 1.22 -1.89 -12.06
C GLY A 70 0.00 -1.37 -12.81
N VAL A 71 -1.08 -2.16 -12.88
CA VAL A 71 -2.36 -1.75 -13.49
C VAL A 71 -2.95 -0.55 -12.75
N GLY A 72 -2.93 -0.57 -11.42
CA GLY A 72 -3.41 0.55 -10.60
C GLY A 72 -2.62 1.84 -10.85
N LEU A 73 -1.29 1.76 -10.96
CA LEU A 73 -0.42 2.90 -11.24
C LEU A 73 -0.61 3.41 -12.67
N ILE A 74 -0.85 2.54 -13.66
CA ILE A 74 -1.25 2.98 -15.00
C ILE A 74 -2.59 3.73 -14.93
N GLY A 75 -3.56 3.22 -14.19
CA GLY A 75 -4.83 3.91 -13.91
C GLY A 75 -4.62 5.30 -13.29
N TYR A 76 -3.70 5.42 -12.32
CA TYR A 76 -3.28 6.70 -11.75
C TYR A 76 -2.71 7.64 -12.83
N THR A 77 -1.84 7.14 -13.71
CA THR A 77 -1.28 7.96 -14.79
C THR A 77 -2.37 8.46 -15.73
N ILE A 78 -3.38 7.65 -16.06
CA ILE A 78 -4.51 8.09 -16.88
C ILE A 78 -5.32 9.15 -16.14
N HIS A 79 -5.55 8.96 -14.84
CA HIS A 79 -6.33 9.89 -14.02
C HIS A 79 -5.73 11.30 -13.95
N GLN A 80 -4.39 11.43 -13.84
CA GLN A 80 -3.74 12.75 -13.81
C GLN A 80 -3.83 13.52 -15.15
N TRP A 81 -4.13 12.85 -16.26
CA TRP A 81 -4.30 13.48 -17.57
C TRP A 81 -5.69 14.10 -17.76
N LEU A 82 -6.68 13.78 -16.91
CA LEU A 82 -8.02 14.34 -17.02
C LEU A 82 -8.01 15.88 -16.80
N PRO A 83 -8.84 16.64 -17.54
CA PRO A 83 -8.92 18.10 -17.42
C PRO A 83 -9.30 18.58 -16.02
N ALA A 84 -10.00 17.78 -15.21
CA ALA A 84 -10.33 18.15 -13.84
C ALA A 84 -9.12 18.15 -12.88
N HIS A 85 -8.01 17.49 -13.24
CA HIS A 85 -6.94 17.13 -12.30
C HIS A 85 -5.56 17.67 -12.65
N HIS A 86 -5.37 18.26 -13.84
CA HIS A 86 -4.07 18.71 -14.34
C HIS A 86 -3.33 19.69 -13.41
N ARG A 87 -4.06 20.56 -12.69
CA ARG A 87 -3.54 21.57 -11.76
C ARG A 87 -3.74 21.25 -10.28
N SER A 88 -4.14 20.02 -9.94
CA SER A 88 -4.42 19.65 -8.55
C SER A 88 -3.15 19.72 -7.69
N PRO A 89 -3.16 20.46 -6.57
CA PRO A 89 -2.06 20.47 -5.59
C PRO A 89 -1.75 19.05 -5.09
N ARG A 90 -2.76 18.20 -4.98
CA ARG A 90 -2.60 16.80 -4.58
C ARG A 90 -1.68 16.04 -5.52
N HIS A 91 -1.88 16.17 -6.83
CA HIS A 91 -1.05 15.49 -7.84
C HIS A 91 0.34 16.11 -8.00
N ARG A 92 0.52 17.40 -7.67
CA ARG A 92 1.82 18.07 -7.75
C ARG A 92 2.87 17.44 -6.85
N GLY A 93 2.58 17.30 -5.55
CA GLY A 93 3.51 16.66 -4.63
C GLY A 93 3.59 15.15 -4.84
N LEU A 94 2.45 14.51 -5.12
CA LEU A 94 2.39 13.06 -5.27
C LEU A 94 3.15 12.54 -6.49
N GLY A 95 3.10 13.27 -7.62
CA GLY A 95 3.73 12.84 -8.87
C GLY A 95 5.23 12.58 -8.71
N TRP A 96 5.96 13.45 -8.01
CA TRP A 96 7.39 13.27 -7.78
C TRP A 96 7.68 12.05 -6.91
N THR A 97 6.88 11.82 -5.87
CA THR A 97 7.02 10.63 -5.03
C THR A 97 6.74 9.35 -5.83
N VAL A 98 5.78 9.38 -6.76
CA VAL A 98 5.50 8.25 -7.67
C VAL A 98 6.67 7.99 -8.61
N VAL A 99 7.29 9.03 -9.16
CA VAL A 99 8.49 8.90 -10.00
C VAL A 99 9.63 8.25 -9.21
N VAL A 100 9.92 8.76 -8.01
CA VAL A 100 10.94 8.19 -7.12
C VAL A 100 10.63 6.74 -6.80
N ALA A 101 9.38 6.41 -6.45
CA ALA A 101 8.98 5.05 -6.16
C ALA A 101 9.16 4.12 -7.38
N ALA A 102 8.75 4.55 -8.57
CA ALA A 102 8.90 3.78 -9.81
C ALA A 102 10.38 3.48 -10.12
N LEU A 103 11.26 4.49 -10.01
CA LEU A 103 12.69 4.34 -10.22
C LEU A 103 13.35 3.44 -9.17
N LEU A 104 12.96 3.57 -7.90
CA LEU A 104 13.46 2.72 -6.82
C LEU A 104 13.01 1.26 -7.00
N THR A 105 11.79 1.01 -7.46
CA THR A 105 11.31 -0.34 -7.79
C THR A 105 12.13 -0.98 -8.90
N LEU A 106 12.34 -0.24 -10.00
CA LEU A 106 13.17 -0.73 -11.11
C LEU A 106 14.61 -1.00 -10.65
N GLY A 107 15.21 -0.03 -9.93
CA GLY A 107 16.55 -0.17 -9.40
C GLY A 107 16.69 -1.35 -8.45
N TRP A 108 15.70 -1.56 -7.58
CA TRP A 108 15.66 -2.71 -6.67
C TRP A 108 15.63 -4.03 -7.45
N ALA A 109 14.74 -4.15 -8.45
CA ALA A 109 14.65 -5.35 -9.27
C ALA A 109 15.98 -5.65 -9.97
N VAL A 110 16.65 -4.63 -10.54
CA VAL A 110 17.97 -4.77 -11.15
C VAL A 110 19.03 -5.21 -10.13
N ALA A 111 19.03 -4.62 -8.92
CA ALA A 111 19.97 -5.00 -7.87
C ALA A 111 19.77 -6.45 -7.42
N VAL A 112 18.51 -6.92 -7.34
CA VAL A 112 18.19 -8.32 -7.04
C VAL A 112 18.70 -9.25 -8.14
N GLN A 113 18.40 -8.95 -9.40
CA GLN A 113 18.85 -9.75 -10.54
C GLN A 113 20.37 -9.84 -10.63
N ARG A 114 21.08 -8.75 -10.27
CA ARG A 114 22.55 -8.69 -10.25
C ARG A 114 23.20 -9.29 -9.00
N GLY A 115 22.43 -9.82 -8.06
CA GLY A 115 22.99 -10.39 -6.83
C GLY A 115 23.66 -9.36 -5.92
N MET A 116 23.14 -8.13 -5.83
CA MET A 116 23.71 -7.04 -5.03
C MET A 116 22.95 -6.85 -3.70
N PRO A 117 23.25 -7.63 -2.63
CA PRO A 117 22.41 -7.70 -1.43
C PRO A 117 22.30 -6.37 -0.66
N THR A 118 23.42 -5.66 -0.47
CA THR A 118 23.41 -4.38 0.26
C THR A 118 22.63 -3.32 -0.50
N MET A 119 22.83 -3.23 -1.82
CA MET A 119 22.15 -2.26 -2.67
C MET A 119 20.64 -2.55 -2.74
N SER A 120 20.25 -3.82 -2.88
CA SER A 120 18.84 -4.19 -2.94
C SER A 120 18.12 -3.90 -1.62
N LEU A 121 18.75 -4.13 -0.46
CA LEU A 121 18.20 -3.71 0.84
C LEU A 121 18.03 -2.19 0.94
N VAL A 122 19.06 -1.42 0.57
CA VAL A 122 18.96 0.04 0.60
C VAL A 122 17.80 0.52 -0.28
N LEU A 123 17.67 0.00 -1.50
CA LEU A 123 16.64 0.43 -2.44
C LEU A 123 15.22 0.07 -1.98
N ILE A 124 14.99 -1.12 -1.39
CA ILE A 124 13.66 -1.50 -0.91
C ILE A 124 13.23 -0.65 0.30
N PHE A 125 14.15 -0.30 1.20
CA PHE A 125 13.84 0.55 2.35
C PHE A 125 13.66 2.03 1.95
N LEU A 126 14.42 2.52 0.96
CA LEU A 126 14.17 3.84 0.35
C LEU A 126 12.80 3.88 -0.33
N LEU A 127 12.40 2.81 -1.04
CA LEU A 127 11.08 2.69 -1.65
C LEU A 127 9.98 2.74 -0.59
N LEU A 128 10.14 1.97 0.49
CA LEU A 128 9.20 1.96 1.61
C LEU A 128 9.06 3.36 2.23
N ALA A 129 10.17 4.08 2.45
CA ALA A 129 10.18 5.44 2.97
C ALA A 129 9.48 6.43 2.02
N ALA A 130 9.74 6.35 0.71
CA ALA A 130 9.07 7.15 -0.30
C ALA A 130 7.55 6.91 -0.31
N LEU A 131 7.11 5.65 -0.21
CA LEU A 131 5.69 5.31 -0.18
C LEU A 131 5.01 5.77 1.11
N LEU A 132 5.69 5.70 2.26
CA LEU A 132 5.20 6.28 3.51
C LEU A 132 5.07 7.82 3.42
N ALA A 133 6.02 8.49 2.76
CA ALA A 133 5.92 9.93 2.49
C ALA A 133 4.72 10.24 1.57
N SER A 134 4.48 9.41 0.55
CA SER A 134 3.31 9.53 -0.32
C SER A 134 2.01 9.39 0.48
N LEU A 135 1.96 8.45 1.43
CA LEU A 135 0.80 8.26 2.28
C LEU A 135 0.54 9.47 3.18
N ARG A 136 1.58 10.04 3.78
CA ARG A 136 1.46 11.28 4.58
C ARG A 136 0.91 12.43 3.73
N TRP A 137 1.39 12.57 2.51
CA TRP A 137 0.88 13.55 1.55
C TRP A 137 -0.62 13.35 1.23
N LEU A 138 -1.03 12.10 0.96
CA LEU A 138 -2.44 11.75 0.71
C LEU A 138 -3.33 11.94 1.94
N ASN A 139 -2.78 11.88 3.15
CA ASN A 139 -3.52 12.21 4.37
C ASN A 139 -3.70 13.72 4.51
N HIS A 140 -2.70 14.52 4.16
CA HIS A 140 -2.81 15.99 4.16
C HIS A 140 -3.75 16.51 3.06
N TYR A 141 -3.71 15.91 1.87
CA TYR A 141 -4.59 16.25 0.74
C TYR A 141 -5.59 15.12 0.46
N PRO A 142 -6.77 15.11 1.12
CA PRO A 142 -7.81 14.10 0.93
C PRO A 142 -8.35 14.01 -0.50
N ALA A 143 -8.88 12.84 -0.83
CA ALA A 143 -9.71 12.66 -2.01
C ALA A 143 -11.00 13.47 -1.91
N GLN A 144 -11.30 14.20 -2.99
CA GLN A 144 -12.53 14.95 -3.15
C GLN A 144 -13.64 14.06 -3.73
N THR A 145 -13.27 13.02 -4.47
CA THR A 145 -14.22 12.10 -5.12
C THR A 145 -13.87 10.63 -4.86
N ARG A 146 -14.87 9.76 -5.01
CA ARG A 146 -14.66 8.30 -4.91
C ARG A 146 -13.74 7.76 -6.00
N SER A 147 -13.80 8.33 -7.21
CA SER A 147 -12.93 7.94 -8.33
C SER A 147 -11.47 8.30 -8.04
N GLU A 148 -11.22 9.47 -7.46
CA GLU A 148 -9.88 9.87 -7.05
C GLU A 148 -9.34 8.96 -5.92
N GLY A 149 -10.18 8.58 -4.96
CA GLY A 149 -9.80 7.57 -3.96
C GLY A 149 -9.46 6.21 -4.59
N LEU A 150 -10.29 5.74 -5.53
CA LEU A 150 -10.08 4.45 -6.18
C LEU A 150 -8.85 4.42 -7.09
N LEU A 151 -8.58 5.49 -7.83
CA LEU A 151 -7.50 5.54 -8.83
C LEU A 151 -6.17 6.04 -8.27
N VAL A 152 -6.16 6.66 -7.09
CA VAL A 152 -4.95 7.22 -6.46
C VAL A 152 -4.63 6.51 -5.14
N ASP A 153 -5.59 6.48 -4.21
CA ASP A 153 -5.34 5.98 -2.85
C ASP A 153 -5.21 4.45 -2.80
N VAL A 154 -6.00 3.73 -3.59
CA VAL A 154 -5.97 2.26 -3.60
C VAL A 154 -4.67 1.72 -4.21
N PRO A 155 -4.21 2.14 -5.41
CA PRO A 155 -2.95 1.66 -5.96
C PRO A 155 -1.75 1.96 -5.07
N LEU A 156 -1.68 3.18 -4.51
CA LEU A 156 -0.57 3.57 -3.63
C LEU A 156 -0.62 2.87 -2.28
N GLY A 157 -1.82 2.61 -1.74
CA GLY A 157 -1.98 1.81 -0.53
C GLY A 157 -1.55 0.35 -0.75
N LEU A 158 -1.99 -0.27 -1.86
CA LEU A 158 -1.56 -1.61 -2.25
C LEU A 158 -0.03 -1.66 -2.42
N PHE A 159 0.53 -0.65 -3.09
CA PHE A 159 1.96 -0.55 -3.33
C PHE A 159 2.76 -0.45 -2.04
N LEU A 160 2.33 0.40 -1.09
CA LEU A 160 2.96 0.50 0.22
C LEU A 160 2.90 -0.83 0.99
N GLY A 161 1.71 -1.45 1.08
CA GLY A 161 1.55 -2.70 1.82
C GLY A 161 2.38 -3.84 1.23
N TRP A 162 2.36 -3.98 -0.10
CA TRP A 162 3.14 -4.99 -0.80
C TRP A 162 4.65 -4.74 -0.71
N THR A 163 5.08 -3.48 -0.72
CA THR A 163 6.48 -3.12 -0.46
C THR A 163 6.90 -3.51 0.94
N GLY A 164 6.01 -3.39 1.94
CA GLY A 164 6.26 -3.91 3.29
C GLY A 164 6.48 -5.42 3.31
N VAL A 165 5.61 -6.19 2.64
CA VAL A 165 5.78 -7.65 2.47
C VAL A 165 7.11 -7.96 1.78
N THR A 166 7.39 -7.27 0.67
CA THR A 166 8.62 -7.43 -0.12
C THR A 166 9.85 -7.15 0.72
N ALA A 167 9.86 -6.07 1.52
CA ALA A 167 10.97 -5.73 2.40
C ALA A 167 11.23 -6.85 3.42
N THR A 168 10.19 -7.40 4.04
CA THR A 168 10.33 -8.52 4.99
C THR A 168 10.88 -9.77 4.32
N VAL A 169 10.28 -10.20 3.21
CA VAL A 169 10.67 -11.41 2.47
C VAL A 169 12.09 -11.28 1.93
N HIS A 170 12.39 -10.14 1.31
CA HIS A 170 13.68 -9.88 0.71
C HIS A 170 14.79 -9.77 1.77
N THR A 171 14.51 -9.14 2.91
CA THR A 171 15.47 -9.09 4.02
C THR A 171 15.80 -10.48 4.52
N ALA A 172 14.79 -11.33 4.73
CA ALA A 172 15.04 -12.71 5.11
C ALA A 172 15.89 -13.45 4.05
N ALA A 173 15.60 -13.25 2.77
CA ALA A 173 16.33 -13.92 1.69
C ALA A 173 17.80 -13.48 1.63
N VAL A 174 18.06 -12.18 1.79
CA VAL A 174 19.44 -11.66 1.87
C VAL A 174 20.17 -12.20 3.12
N LEU A 175 19.53 -12.23 4.28
CA LEU A 175 20.16 -12.76 5.50
C LEU A 175 20.46 -14.26 5.36
N THR A 176 19.54 -15.04 4.79
CA THR A 176 19.73 -16.48 4.55
C THR A 176 20.86 -16.73 3.54
N THR A 177 20.86 -16.02 2.41
CA THR A 177 21.89 -16.20 1.36
C THR A 177 23.28 -15.76 1.81
N GLN A 178 23.38 -14.77 2.70
CA GLN A 178 24.65 -14.32 3.28
C GLN A 178 25.06 -15.11 4.53
N GLY A 179 24.23 -16.04 5.02
CA GLY A 179 24.51 -16.80 6.24
C GLY A 179 24.59 -15.94 7.51
N VAL A 180 23.90 -14.80 7.54
CA VAL A 180 23.99 -13.84 8.66
C VAL A 180 22.99 -14.22 9.75
N ASP A 181 23.50 -14.59 10.92
CA ASP A 181 22.73 -14.74 12.16
C ASP A 181 23.46 -14.10 13.36
N TRP A 182 23.48 -12.77 13.38
CA TRP A 182 24.24 -11.97 14.36
C TRP A 182 23.83 -12.15 15.84
N LEU A 183 22.69 -12.78 16.11
CA LEU A 183 22.08 -12.95 17.44
C LEU A 183 21.86 -14.44 17.74
N GLU A 184 22.34 -15.33 16.86
CA GLU A 184 22.20 -16.80 16.99
C GLU A 184 20.76 -17.24 17.29
N LEU A 185 19.79 -16.54 16.70
CA LEU A 185 18.37 -16.79 16.95
C LEU A 185 17.83 -17.95 16.09
N GLY A 186 18.53 -18.28 15.01
CA GLY A 186 18.09 -19.21 13.99
C GLY A 186 16.99 -18.65 13.09
N ALA A 187 16.86 -19.26 11.90
CA ALA A 187 15.95 -18.81 10.84
C ALA A 187 14.49 -18.68 11.30
N GLN A 188 14.00 -19.59 12.16
CA GLN A 188 12.61 -19.57 12.63
C GLN A 188 12.30 -18.34 13.47
N ARG A 189 13.18 -17.93 14.39
CA ARG A 189 12.94 -16.76 15.24
C ARG A 189 13.01 -15.47 14.42
N TRP A 190 13.96 -15.36 13.49
CA TRP A 190 14.01 -14.26 12.53
C TRP A 190 12.73 -14.15 11.69
N ALA A 191 12.22 -15.29 11.21
CA ALA A 191 10.96 -15.34 10.46
C ALA A 191 9.77 -14.85 11.30
N LEU A 192 9.67 -15.29 12.56
CA LEU A 192 8.62 -14.83 13.48
C LEU A 192 8.72 -13.34 13.75
N ILE A 193 9.92 -12.81 14.01
CA ILE A 193 10.15 -11.37 14.21
C ILE A 193 9.71 -10.60 12.96
N GLY A 194 10.11 -11.05 11.77
CA GLY A 194 9.72 -10.42 10.50
C GLY A 194 8.20 -10.37 10.30
N VAL A 195 7.50 -11.47 10.56
CA VAL A 195 6.03 -11.55 10.46
C VAL A 195 5.35 -10.64 11.48
N VAL A 196 5.83 -10.62 12.73
CA VAL A 196 5.29 -9.75 13.78
C VAL A 196 5.50 -8.27 13.43
N LEU A 197 6.71 -7.88 13.02
CA LEU A 197 7.01 -6.49 12.64
C LEU A 197 6.17 -6.04 11.44
N LEU A 198 6.02 -6.91 10.42
CA LEU A 198 5.16 -6.64 9.27
C LEU A 198 3.70 -6.44 9.67
N THR A 199 3.19 -7.32 10.53
CA THR A 199 1.80 -7.25 11.02
C THR A 199 1.57 -5.97 11.83
N LEU A 200 2.46 -5.65 12.76
CA LEU A 200 2.37 -4.44 13.59
C LEU A 200 2.46 -3.16 12.75
N ALA A 201 3.40 -3.11 11.79
CA ALA A 201 3.52 -1.97 10.88
C ALA A 201 2.26 -1.79 10.02
N ALA A 202 1.70 -2.89 9.49
CA ALA A 202 0.47 -2.84 8.72
C ALA A 202 -0.73 -2.40 9.56
N MET A 203 -0.86 -2.89 10.79
CA MET A 203 -1.88 -2.45 11.74
C MET A 203 -1.74 -0.95 12.04
N ALA A 204 -0.53 -0.47 12.35
CA ALA A 204 -0.26 0.94 12.62
C ALA A 204 -0.67 1.83 11.45
N VAL A 205 -0.33 1.44 10.21
CA VAL A 205 -0.72 2.18 9.00
C VAL A 205 -2.24 2.14 8.80
N CYS A 206 -2.90 1.00 9.01
CA CYS A 206 -4.35 0.87 8.85
C CYS A 206 -5.15 1.63 9.92
N MET A 207 -4.58 1.82 11.11
CA MET A 207 -5.18 2.58 12.19
C MET A 207 -5.06 4.10 12.01
N THR A 208 -4.30 4.59 11.02
CA THR A 208 -4.27 6.03 10.67
C THR A 208 -5.63 6.53 10.18
N ASP A 209 -5.82 7.85 10.17
CA ASP A 209 -7.16 8.47 10.15
C ASP A 209 -8.10 8.06 9.03
N ARG A 210 -7.56 7.59 7.91
CA ARG A 210 -8.34 7.26 6.71
C ARG A 210 -8.47 5.77 6.42
N GLY A 211 -8.10 4.89 7.36
CA GLY A 211 -8.39 3.45 7.26
C GLY A 211 -7.94 2.87 5.93
N ARG A 212 -6.62 2.86 5.68
CA ARG A 212 -6.01 2.49 4.39
C ARG A 212 -6.12 0.98 4.14
N ILE A 213 -7.35 0.52 3.88
CA ILE A 213 -7.69 -0.89 3.66
C ILE A 213 -6.85 -1.49 2.53
N ALA A 214 -6.50 -0.71 1.51
CA ALA A 214 -5.58 -1.13 0.46
C ALA A 214 -4.22 -1.63 0.98
N VAL A 215 -3.66 -0.98 2.02
CA VAL A 215 -2.43 -1.46 2.67
C VAL A 215 -2.67 -2.80 3.36
N ALA A 216 -3.76 -2.91 4.14
CA ALA A 216 -4.13 -4.18 4.78
C ALA A 216 -4.32 -5.30 3.77
N LEU A 217 -5.01 -5.05 2.66
CA LEU A 217 -5.27 -6.06 1.64
C LEU A 217 -3.99 -6.60 1.01
N ALA A 218 -3.02 -5.73 0.72
CA ALA A 218 -1.73 -6.17 0.19
C ALA A 218 -0.91 -6.98 1.20
N VAL A 219 -0.93 -6.61 2.48
CA VAL A 219 -0.26 -7.38 3.52
C VAL A 219 -0.98 -8.71 3.80
N LEU A 220 -2.32 -8.72 3.80
CA LEU A 220 -3.13 -9.93 3.91
C LEU A 220 -2.81 -10.91 2.81
N TRP A 221 -2.73 -10.43 1.56
CA TRP A 221 -2.34 -11.25 0.42
C TRP A 221 -1.00 -11.95 0.65
N GLY A 222 0.01 -11.22 1.14
CA GLY A 222 1.31 -11.78 1.50
C GLY A 222 1.23 -12.81 2.62
N LEU A 223 0.64 -12.45 3.76
CA LEU A 223 0.54 -13.31 4.94
C LEU A 223 -0.23 -14.61 4.66
N ILE A 224 -1.35 -14.53 3.95
CA ILE A 224 -2.16 -15.69 3.59
C ILE A 224 -1.35 -16.66 2.73
N LEU A 225 -0.52 -16.16 1.81
CA LEU A 225 0.29 -17.00 0.93
C LEU A 225 1.56 -17.57 1.59
N ILE A 226 1.96 -17.07 2.76
CA ILE A 226 3.00 -17.71 3.59
C ILE A 226 2.48 -19.04 4.18
N VAL A 227 1.21 -19.08 4.59
CA VAL A 227 0.61 -20.24 5.28
C VAL A 227 0.73 -21.55 4.48
N PRO A 228 0.22 -21.68 3.24
CA PRO A 228 0.35 -22.94 2.50
C PRO A 228 1.82 -23.29 2.20
N GLY A 229 2.66 -22.28 1.97
CA GLY A 229 4.10 -22.46 1.76
C GLY A 229 4.82 -23.05 2.97
N ARG A 230 4.35 -22.76 4.19
CA ARG A 230 4.95 -23.27 5.44
C ARG A 230 4.28 -24.54 5.99
N LEU A 231 3.04 -24.83 5.60
CA LEU A 231 2.34 -26.05 6.02
C LEU A 231 2.61 -27.24 5.09
N ILE A 232 2.68 -27.00 3.78
CA ILE A 232 2.72 -28.06 2.76
C ILE A 232 3.99 -27.96 1.91
N GLY A 233 4.57 -26.76 1.77
CA GLY A 233 5.83 -26.52 1.05
C GLY A 233 7.09 -26.71 1.91
N ASP A 234 8.24 -26.49 1.29
CA ASP A 234 9.56 -26.57 1.92
C ASP A 234 10.19 -25.15 1.95
N PRO A 235 10.86 -24.70 3.02
CA PRO A 235 10.92 -25.29 4.38
C PRO A 235 9.61 -25.25 5.16
N GLN A 236 9.25 -26.38 5.77
CA GLN A 236 8.09 -26.46 6.67
C GLN A 236 8.34 -25.75 8.00
N SER A 237 7.35 -24.99 8.47
CA SER A 237 7.36 -24.41 9.82
C SER A 237 5.96 -24.05 10.29
N ILE A 238 5.39 -24.92 11.13
CA ILE A 238 4.08 -24.70 11.77
C ILE A 238 4.05 -23.38 12.56
N PRO A 239 5.08 -23.01 13.36
CA PRO A 239 5.07 -21.74 14.08
C PRO A 239 4.95 -20.52 13.17
N VAL A 240 5.66 -20.50 12.03
CA VAL A 240 5.60 -19.37 11.10
C VAL A 240 4.28 -19.35 10.33
N ALA A 241 3.76 -20.52 9.94
CA ALA A 241 2.42 -20.61 9.36
C ALA A 241 1.34 -20.06 10.31
N PHE A 242 1.40 -20.46 11.58
CA PHE A 242 0.47 -19.99 12.60
C PHE A 242 0.61 -18.48 12.84
N ALA A 243 1.83 -17.96 12.96
CA ALA A 243 2.07 -16.53 13.13
C ALA A 243 1.56 -15.70 11.93
N ALA A 244 1.73 -16.19 10.70
CA ALA A 244 1.21 -15.54 9.50
C ALA A 244 -0.33 -15.54 9.47
N GLY A 245 -0.95 -16.69 9.81
CA GLY A 245 -2.41 -16.80 9.93
C GLY A 245 -2.99 -15.90 11.01
N LEU A 246 -2.36 -15.88 12.20
CA LEU A 246 -2.74 -15.00 13.29
C LEU A 246 -2.58 -13.52 12.92
N GLY A 247 -1.47 -13.16 12.27
CA GLY A 247 -1.23 -11.80 11.78
C GLY A 247 -2.30 -11.36 10.77
N ALA A 248 -2.68 -12.25 9.85
CA ALA A 248 -3.77 -11.99 8.91
C ALA A 248 -5.11 -11.77 9.63
N PHE A 249 -5.44 -12.63 10.59
CA PHE A 249 -6.65 -12.50 11.40
C PHE A 249 -6.69 -11.17 12.18
N LEU A 250 -5.61 -10.81 12.87
CA LEU A 250 -5.49 -9.55 13.61
C LEU A 250 -5.60 -8.33 12.68
N LEU A 251 -5.04 -8.41 11.48
CA LEU A 251 -5.12 -7.33 10.50
C LEU A 251 -6.54 -7.16 9.96
N ILE A 252 -7.28 -8.24 9.72
CA ILE A 252 -8.70 -8.20 9.35
C ILE A 252 -9.52 -7.52 10.44
N ILE A 253 -9.35 -7.92 11.71
CA ILE A 253 -10.06 -7.30 12.84
C ILE A 253 -9.71 -5.81 12.95
N SER A 254 -8.43 -5.46 12.82
CA SER A 254 -7.97 -4.08 12.94
C SER A 254 -8.55 -3.20 11.82
N ALA A 255 -8.49 -3.67 10.57
CA ALA A 255 -9.05 -2.99 9.42
C ALA A 255 -10.58 -2.87 9.52
N GLY A 256 -11.26 -3.95 9.95
CA GLY A 256 -12.70 -3.97 10.17
C GLY A 256 -13.15 -3.03 11.28
N SER A 257 -12.50 -3.07 12.45
CA SER A 257 -12.79 -2.19 13.59
C SER A 257 -12.66 -0.71 13.22
N ARG A 258 -11.60 -0.34 12.49
CA ARG A 258 -11.42 1.05 12.03
C ARG A 258 -12.54 1.47 11.07
N ARG A 259 -12.92 0.60 10.12
CA ARG A 259 -14.03 0.88 9.18
C ARG A 259 -15.34 1.12 9.92
N HIS A 260 -15.68 0.27 10.90
CA HIS A 260 -16.87 0.45 11.72
C HIS A 260 -16.86 1.78 12.49
N ARG A 261 -15.73 2.17 13.09
CA ARG A 261 -15.63 3.46 13.82
C ARG A 261 -15.90 4.66 12.89
N VAL A 262 -15.38 4.63 11.67
CA VAL A 262 -15.60 5.68 10.67
C VAL A 262 -17.07 5.73 10.25
N ASP A 263 -17.68 4.58 9.95
CA ASP A 263 -19.09 4.51 9.55
C ASP A 263 -20.03 4.97 10.68
N HIS A 264 -19.73 4.62 11.94
CA HIS A 264 -20.49 5.08 13.10
C HIS A 264 -20.37 6.59 13.32
N ALA A 265 -19.17 7.17 13.15
CA ALA A 265 -18.99 8.62 13.24
C ALA A 265 -19.76 9.36 12.14
N TYR A 266 -19.72 8.85 10.90
CA TYR A 266 -20.47 9.40 9.77
C TYR A 266 -21.99 9.36 10.02
N ARG A 267 -22.53 8.22 10.45
CA ARG A 267 -23.97 8.07 10.77
C ARG A 267 -24.40 9.02 11.90
N ARG A 268 -23.57 9.22 12.93
CA ARG A 268 -23.84 10.20 14.01
C ARG A 268 -23.88 11.63 13.48
N ALA A 269 -22.92 12.02 12.64
CA ALA A 269 -22.89 13.35 12.04
C ALA A 269 -24.09 13.61 11.14
N LEU A 270 -24.54 12.60 10.37
CA LEU A 270 -25.73 12.72 9.53
C LEU A 270 -27.00 12.92 10.37
N ARG A 271 -27.18 12.14 11.44
CA ARG A 271 -28.31 12.28 12.37
C ARG A 271 -28.32 13.65 13.05
N ALA A 272 -27.16 14.15 13.48
CA ALA A 272 -27.04 15.48 14.08
C ALA A 272 -27.47 16.59 13.10
N ARG A 273 -27.08 16.49 11.82
CA ARG A 273 -27.52 17.43 10.78
C ARG A 273 -29.03 17.34 10.50
N GLN A 274 -29.57 16.13 10.43
CA GLN A 274 -31.01 15.92 10.23
C GLN A 274 -31.83 16.48 11.39
N MET A 275 -31.41 16.25 12.63
CA MET A 275 -32.07 16.81 13.82
C MET A 275 -32.00 18.34 13.87
N ALA A 276 -30.90 18.95 13.40
CA ALA A 276 -30.79 20.41 13.32
C ALA A 276 -31.76 21.05 12.30
N THR A 277 -32.29 20.26 11.36
CA THR A 277 -33.31 20.72 10.39
C THR A 277 -34.75 20.42 10.80
N VAL A 278 -34.97 19.67 11.88
CA VAL A 278 -36.32 19.43 12.41
C VAL A 278 -36.69 20.62 13.30
N ALA A 279 -37.82 21.27 13.02
CA ALA A 279 -38.32 22.35 13.86
C ALA A 279 -38.53 21.84 15.30
N PRO A 280 -38.23 22.65 16.35
CA PRO A 280 -38.50 22.26 17.71
C PRO A 280 -39.97 21.86 17.85
N ILE A 281 -40.23 20.68 18.42
CA ILE A 281 -41.59 20.28 18.77
C ILE A 281 -42.05 21.25 19.85
N ASP A 282 -43.02 22.11 19.51
CA ASP A 282 -43.62 23.01 20.48
C ASP A 282 -44.59 22.20 21.34
N PHE A 283 -44.20 21.93 22.58
CA PHE A 283 -45.00 21.16 23.52
C PHE A 283 -46.06 22.02 24.22
N PHE A 284 -46.16 23.31 23.89
CA PHE A 284 -47.00 24.29 24.59
C PHE A 284 -48.27 24.71 23.85
N ASP A 285 -48.58 24.13 22.68
CA ASP A 285 -49.79 24.46 21.92
C ASP A 285 -51.05 23.65 22.32
N ASP A 286 -50.95 22.77 23.33
CA ASP A 286 -52.06 21.95 23.84
C ASP A 286 -52.69 22.52 25.14
N GLU A 287 -52.71 23.84 25.35
CA GLU A 287 -53.64 24.42 26.34
C GLU A 287 -55.06 24.50 25.74
N GLU A 288 -55.88 23.49 26.09
CA GLU A 288 -57.32 23.40 25.84
C GLU A 288 -58.04 24.77 25.95
N PRO A 289 -58.95 25.12 25.03
CA PRO A 289 -59.75 26.32 25.19
C PRO A 289 -60.65 26.17 26.42
N ALA A 290 -60.36 26.98 27.45
CA ALA A 290 -61.15 27.06 28.66
C ALA A 290 -62.64 27.18 28.32
N THR A 291 -63.39 26.15 28.71
CA THR A 291 -64.84 26.09 28.62
C THR A 291 -65.47 27.35 29.20
N ALA A 292 -66.14 28.12 28.33
CA ALA A 292 -67.03 29.19 28.73
C ALA A 292 -68.22 28.57 29.49
N ARG A 293 -68.23 28.67 30.82
CA ARG A 293 -69.45 28.51 31.63
C ARG A 293 -69.99 29.89 31.98
N GLN A 294 -71.22 30.10 31.53
CA GLN A 294 -72.15 31.15 31.94
C GLN A 294 -72.52 31.02 33.42
#